data_AF-A0A1F3TSY4-F1
#
_entry.id   AF-A0A1F3TSY4-F1
#
_cell.length_a   1.000
_cell.length_b   1.000
_cell.length_c   1.000
_cell.angle_alpha   90.00
_cell.angle_beta   90.00
_cell.angle_gamma   90.00
#
_symmetry.space_group_name_H-M   'P 1'
#
loop_
_entity.id
_entity.type
_entity.pdbx_description
1 polymer ?
#
loop_
_entity_poly.entity_id
_entity_poly.type
_entity_poly.pdbx_seq_one_letter_code
_entity_poly.pdbx_strand_id
1 'polypeptide(L)'
;MSQAMIAVFLFFSTMVFASSQQSLQMPYKDSEFTCLSASEADKYTRDFGVDVRSFGGKELCDAQVDTKKLFNDIKIVEGGQFAEGQNNLIKGFVNKSQYYDWLKEQTRGIERGNDIPWATAYNSGGYFTMQDGWAKLSTLGRVGTFIHEARHTEGYRHISCRQGPYQGVSLAGCDSNYNYGGSHAVEMEYYARVSVQGINFHPVYKKMARLMAIARSNFVFNTAVLQPREAVMALSENRTQAHVYDQGQWFIREVPAVEGRLKRTSFGAVIFNGLAAFAIELYQNSGFPDAIEDTYSYYKLMGETQNIKDFEEFDSGVKRHVVKIGNNNKLAEFDFPQGSWGSEKSLPFSVAKLSTAVPGNVKAGLFLVSTEGKIFNYVPESQQLVSQPGQWDFSNQEVVTFKNQNLILRNDGKIYVQSGESLQPWLQTENLYSGLVVVPVYDAFEVVKE
;
A
#
# COMPACT_ATOMS: atom_id res chain seq x y z
N MET A 1 71.29 19.41 38.94
CA MET A 1 70.98 18.46 37.83
C MET A 1 70.22 17.31 38.47
N SER A 2 68.95 17.00 38.25
CA SER A 2 67.94 17.29 37.24
C SER A 2 66.58 17.17 37.96
N GLN A 3 65.73 18.21 37.90
CA GLN A 3 64.35 18.17 38.42
C GLN A 3 63.41 17.72 37.30
N ALA A 4 62.55 16.75 37.62
CA ALA A 4 61.53 16.19 36.75
C ALA A 4 60.40 17.21 36.51
N MET A 5 60.08 17.47 35.24
CA MET A 5 58.88 18.19 34.82
C MET A 5 57.71 17.22 34.74
N ILE A 6 56.69 17.44 35.57
CA ILE A 6 55.36 16.84 35.47
C ILE A 6 54.53 17.78 34.59
N ALA A 7 54.15 17.32 33.39
CA ALA A 7 53.19 18.01 32.54
C ALA A 7 51.76 17.63 32.97
N VAL A 8 51.04 18.60 33.54
CA VAL A 8 49.61 18.51 33.83
C VAL A 8 48.84 18.77 32.54
N PHE A 9 48.25 17.73 31.95
CA PHE A 9 47.26 17.87 30.88
C PHE A 9 45.88 18.16 31.48
N LEU A 10 45.45 19.42 31.41
CA LEU A 10 44.08 19.83 31.68
C LEU A 10 43.19 19.41 30.48
N PHE A 11 42.41 18.35 30.66
CA PHE A 11 41.30 18.02 29.77
C PHE A 11 40.17 19.02 29.98
N PHE A 12 40.05 20.00 29.08
CA PHE A 12 38.80 20.74 28.91
C PHE A 12 37.79 19.83 28.19
N SER A 13 36.88 19.22 28.96
CA SER A 13 35.66 18.63 28.42
C SER A 13 34.81 19.73 27.82
N THR A 14 34.91 19.93 26.50
CA THR A 14 33.88 20.64 25.75
C THR A 14 32.66 19.73 25.70
N MET A 15 31.68 19.99 26.57
CA MET A 15 30.32 19.50 26.36
C MET A 15 29.81 20.13 25.07
N VAL A 16 29.98 19.43 23.96
CA VAL A 16 29.20 19.68 22.76
C VAL A 16 27.77 19.30 23.11
N PHE A 17 26.98 20.30 23.47
CA PHE A 17 25.53 20.19 23.39
C PHE A 17 25.22 19.94 21.92
N ALA A 18 25.06 18.66 21.56
CA ALA A 18 24.34 18.27 20.37
C ALA A 18 22.92 18.79 20.55
N SER A 19 22.68 20.02 20.10
CA SER A 19 21.33 20.45 19.81
C SER A 19 20.83 19.45 18.76
N SER A 20 19.89 18.60 19.16
CA SER A 20 19.14 17.79 18.23
C SER A 20 18.42 18.76 17.30
N GLN A 21 19.04 19.09 16.16
CA GLN A 21 18.32 19.46 14.96
C GLN A 21 17.46 18.25 14.60
N GLN A 22 16.35 18.10 15.30
CA GLN A 22 15.19 17.41 14.81
C GLN A 22 14.78 18.26 13.61
N SER A 23 15.35 17.95 12.43
CA SER A 23 14.92 18.55 11.18
C SER A 23 13.41 18.46 11.18
N LEU A 24 12.71 19.59 11.16
CA LEU A 24 11.25 19.61 11.12
C LEU A 24 10.81 18.69 9.98
N GLN A 25 10.33 17.50 10.34
CA GLN A 25 9.91 16.51 9.37
C GLN A 25 8.70 17.09 8.66
N MET A 26 8.64 16.94 7.34
CA MET A 26 7.50 17.36 6.56
C MET A 26 6.26 16.58 7.01
N PRO A 27 5.12 17.25 7.22
CA PRO A 27 3.92 16.58 7.67
C PRO A 27 3.39 15.57 6.65
N TYR A 28 2.59 14.62 7.12
CA TYR A 28 2.05 13.54 6.27
C TYR A 28 0.53 13.61 6.11
N LYS A 29 -0.16 14.38 6.96
CA LYS A 29 -1.59 14.69 6.85
C LYS A 29 -1.80 16.17 6.56
N ASP A 30 -2.83 16.50 5.78
CA ASP A 30 -3.15 17.89 5.43
C ASP A 30 -3.40 18.78 6.66
N SER A 31 -4.00 18.24 7.71
CA SER A 31 -4.28 18.95 8.96
C SER A 31 -3.04 19.33 9.77
N GLU A 32 -1.88 18.75 9.46
CA GLU A 32 -0.62 19.02 10.14
C GLU A 32 0.19 20.14 9.45
N PHE A 33 -0.23 20.56 8.25
CA PHE A 33 0.39 21.71 7.57
C PHE A 33 -0.08 23.02 8.19
N THR A 34 0.87 23.89 8.50
CA THR A 34 0.57 25.26 8.90
C THR A 34 -0.07 26.06 7.76
N CYS A 35 -0.68 27.20 8.08
CA CYS A 35 -1.16 28.13 7.07
C CYS A 35 -0.03 28.53 6.09
N LEU A 36 -0.34 28.60 4.80
CA LEU A 36 0.60 29.17 3.82
C LEU A 36 0.60 30.69 3.91
N SER A 37 1.76 31.30 3.66
CA SER A 37 1.84 32.74 3.43
C SER A 37 1.19 33.12 2.09
N ALA A 38 0.69 34.35 1.99
CA ALA A 38 0.14 34.86 0.74
C ALA A 38 1.19 34.83 -0.39
N SER A 39 2.46 35.09 -0.08
CA SER A 39 3.57 35.05 -1.04
C SER A 39 3.88 33.65 -1.54
N GLU A 40 3.84 32.61 -0.69
CA GLU A 40 3.98 31.21 -1.14
C GLU A 40 2.83 30.84 -2.06
N ALA A 41 1.60 31.18 -1.69
CA ALA A 41 0.41 30.90 -2.51
C ALA A 41 0.46 31.62 -3.87
N ASP A 42 0.89 32.88 -3.91
CA ASP A 42 1.05 33.63 -5.16
C ASP A 42 2.19 33.07 -6.03
N LYS A 43 3.27 32.58 -5.39
CA LYS A 43 4.32 31.85 -6.09
C LYS A 43 3.76 30.60 -6.76
N TYR A 44 3.07 29.75 -6.03
CA TYR A 44 2.53 28.48 -6.56
C TYR A 44 1.47 28.72 -7.63
N THR A 45 0.59 29.69 -7.43
CA THR A 45 -0.43 30.07 -8.41
C THR A 45 0.21 30.48 -9.74
N ARG A 46 1.25 31.30 -9.69
CA ARG A 46 1.97 31.76 -10.88
C ARG A 46 2.79 30.64 -11.52
N ASP A 47 3.53 29.88 -10.71
CA ASP A 47 4.46 28.87 -11.21
C ASP A 47 3.72 27.70 -11.89
N PHE A 48 2.50 27.37 -11.46
CA PHE A 48 1.71 26.25 -12.00
C PHE A 48 0.43 26.66 -12.74
N GLY A 49 0.16 27.95 -12.88
CA GLY A 49 -1.05 28.45 -13.55
C GLY A 49 -2.35 27.96 -12.89
N VAL A 50 -2.42 28.00 -11.56
CA VAL A 50 -3.56 27.44 -10.80
C VAL A 50 -4.79 28.32 -10.96
N ASP A 51 -5.90 27.75 -11.43
CA ASP A 51 -7.22 28.39 -11.32
C ASP A 51 -7.77 28.25 -9.90
N VAL A 52 -7.34 29.15 -9.02
CA VAL A 52 -7.74 29.19 -7.60
C VAL A 52 -9.26 29.22 -7.42
N ARG A 53 -10.04 29.75 -8.37
CA ARG A 53 -11.50 29.79 -8.24
C ARG A 53 -12.11 28.41 -8.38
N SER A 54 -11.61 27.59 -9.31
CA SER A 54 -12.06 26.21 -9.49
C SER A 54 -11.84 25.34 -8.24
N PHE A 55 -10.81 25.65 -7.44
CA PHE A 55 -10.45 24.91 -6.22
C PHE A 55 -11.13 25.42 -4.92
N GLY A 56 -12.12 26.31 -5.03
CA GLY A 56 -12.86 26.84 -3.86
C GLY A 56 -12.30 28.14 -3.28
N GLY A 57 -11.42 28.84 -4.00
CA GLY A 57 -10.87 30.14 -3.60
C GLY A 57 -9.54 30.05 -2.86
N LYS A 58 -8.98 31.20 -2.45
CA LYS A 58 -7.64 31.30 -1.86
C LYS A 58 -7.66 31.03 -0.35
N GLU A 59 -8.09 29.84 0.03
CA GLU A 59 -7.99 29.35 1.41
C GLU A 59 -6.58 28.81 1.68
N LEU A 60 -5.93 29.29 2.75
CA LEU A 60 -4.52 29.04 3.03
C LEU A 60 -4.27 28.24 4.31
N CYS A 61 -5.30 28.05 5.12
CA CYS A 61 -5.26 27.43 6.45
C CYS A 61 -6.13 26.17 6.53
N ASP A 62 -7.36 26.21 6.01
CA ASP A 62 -8.30 25.08 6.14
C ASP A 62 -7.94 23.92 5.20
N ALA A 63 -7.46 22.83 5.79
CA ALA A 63 -7.06 21.60 5.12
C ALA A 63 -8.20 20.89 4.35
N GLN A 64 -9.47 21.25 4.59
CA GLN A 64 -10.60 20.68 3.86
C GLN A 64 -10.79 21.31 2.48
N VAL A 65 -10.28 22.53 2.24
CA VAL A 65 -10.43 23.23 0.96
C VAL A 65 -9.40 22.74 -0.06
N ASP A 66 -9.85 22.48 -1.28
CA ASP A 66 -9.04 21.83 -2.30
C ASP A 66 -7.83 22.69 -2.74
N THR A 67 -7.93 24.03 -2.73
CA THR A 67 -6.77 24.92 -2.96
C THR A 67 -5.67 24.67 -1.94
N LYS A 68 -6.05 24.51 -0.66
CA LYS A 68 -5.10 24.24 0.42
C LYS A 68 -4.41 22.90 0.24
N LYS A 69 -5.16 21.86 -0.15
CA LYS A 69 -4.60 20.53 -0.48
C LYS A 69 -3.57 20.61 -1.60
N LEU A 70 -3.92 21.27 -2.72
CA LEU A 70 -2.99 21.43 -3.86
C LEU A 70 -1.71 22.16 -3.46
N PHE A 71 -1.83 23.22 -2.65
CA PHE A 71 -0.65 23.95 -2.19
C PHE A 71 0.20 23.17 -1.19
N ASN A 72 -0.40 22.33 -0.34
CA ASN A 72 0.37 21.40 0.49
C ASN A 72 1.14 20.39 -0.38
N ASP A 73 0.52 19.89 -1.45
CA ASP A 73 1.16 18.94 -2.38
C ASP A 73 2.38 19.58 -3.06
N ILE A 74 2.24 20.81 -3.56
CA ILE A 74 3.34 21.60 -4.15
C ILE A 74 4.45 21.85 -3.11
N LYS A 75 4.07 22.19 -1.87
CA LYS A 75 5.02 22.46 -0.80
C LYS A 75 5.86 21.23 -0.43
N ILE A 76 5.28 20.03 -0.47
CA ILE A 76 6.03 18.78 -0.27
C ILE A 76 7.06 18.58 -1.38
N VAL A 77 6.65 18.78 -2.64
CA VAL A 77 7.56 18.66 -3.79
C VAL A 77 8.72 19.65 -3.68
N GLU A 78 8.42 20.90 -3.33
CA GLU A 78 9.43 21.95 -3.17
C GLU A 78 10.40 21.67 -2.00
N GLY A 79 9.85 21.23 -0.86
CA GLY A 79 10.61 21.04 0.37
C GLY A 79 11.31 19.69 0.50
N GLY A 80 11.01 18.73 -0.38
CA GLY A 80 11.54 17.37 -0.30
C GLY A 80 13.04 17.29 -0.52
N GLN A 81 13.75 16.67 0.43
CA GLN A 81 15.20 16.50 0.38
C GLN A 81 15.56 15.02 0.27
N PHE A 82 16.51 14.70 -0.61
CA PHE A 82 16.91 13.33 -0.91
C PHE A 82 18.43 13.14 -0.79
N ALA A 83 18.84 12.19 0.03
CA ALA A 83 20.22 11.71 0.15
C ALA A 83 20.60 10.78 -1.02
N GLU A 84 21.79 10.19 -0.95
CA GLU A 84 22.11 9.02 -1.75
C GLU A 84 21.44 7.77 -1.19
N GLY A 85 21.17 6.80 -2.06
CA GLY A 85 20.59 5.52 -1.70
C GLY A 85 20.30 4.70 -2.95
N GLN A 86 20.30 3.37 -2.82
CA GLN A 86 20.03 2.47 -3.93
C GLN A 86 18.67 1.79 -3.78
N ASN A 87 17.97 1.66 -4.89
CA ASN A 87 16.70 0.96 -5.00
C ASN A 87 16.49 0.57 -6.47
N ASN A 88 15.90 -0.59 -6.74
CA ASN A 88 15.64 -1.03 -8.12
C ASN A 88 14.66 -0.11 -8.87
N LEU A 89 13.81 0.62 -8.14
CA LEU A 89 12.88 1.65 -8.62
C LEU A 89 13.49 3.06 -8.67
N ILE A 90 14.82 3.24 -8.56
CA ILE A 90 15.45 4.56 -8.72
C ILE A 90 16.34 4.52 -9.96
N LYS A 91 15.85 5.06 -11.08
CA LYS A 91 16.53 5.10 -12.38
C LYS A 91 17.05 6.49 -12.75
N GLY A 92 16.56 7.54 -12.08
CA GLY A 92 16.92 8.91 -12.43
C GLY A 92 16.07 9.46 -13.55
N PHE A 93 14.80 9.06 -13.66
CA PHE A 93 13.90 9.64 -14.66
C PHE A 93 13.71 11.16 -14.46
N VAL A 94 13.71 11.59 -13.20
CA VAL A 94 13.74 13.00 -12.79
C VAL A 94 14.91 13.18 -11.84
N ASN A 95 15.69 14.26 -12.04
CA ASN A 95 16.77 14.59 -11.13
C ASN A 95 16.19 14.89 -9.74
N LYS A 96 16.72 14.22 -8.71
CA LYS A 96 16.19 14.28 -7.33
C LYS A 96 16.13 15.69 -6.75
N SER A 97 17.00 16.60 -7.19
CA SER A 97 17.01 17.99 -6.74
C SER A 97 16.17 18.93 -7.59
N GLN A 98 15.45 18.43 -8.60
CA GLN A 98 14.76 19.25 -9.60
C GLN A 98 13.28 18.88 -9.75
N TYR A 99 12.69 18.11 -8.82
CA TYR A 99 11.27 17.74 -8.92
C TYR A 99 10.34 18.96 -9.05
N TYR A 100 10.59 20.02 -8.28
CA TYR A 100 9.81 21.26 -8.35
C TYR A 100 9.92 21.95 -9.71
N ASP A 101 11.16 22.19 -10.17
CA ASP A 101 11.42 22.87 -11.43
C ASP A 101 10.92 22.05 -12.63
N TRP A 102 11.14 20.73 -12.60
CA TRP A 102 10.62 19.81 -13.62
C TRP A 102 9.09 19.84 -13.65
N LEU A 103 8.42 19.74 -12.50
CA LEU A 103 6.96 19.82 -12.42
C LEU A 103 6.44 21.15 -12.98
N LYS A 104 7.11 22.25 -12.65
CA LYS A 104 6.79 23.58 -13.16
C LYS A 104 6.93 23.65 -14.68
N GLU A 105 8.01 23.11 -15.24
CA GLU A 105 8.22 23.07 -16.71
C GLU A 105 7.16 22.22 -17.43
N GLN A 106 6.69 21.14 -16.79
CA GLN A 106 5.67 20.26 -17.36
C GLN A 106 4.23 20.73 -17.16
N THR A 107 4.00 21.79 -16.39
CA THR A 107 2.66 22.27 -16.03
C THR A 107 2.41 23.68 -16.57
N ARG A 108 1.39 23.81 -17.43
CA ARG A 108 0.95 25.09 -18.00
C ARG A 108 -0.23 25.69 -17.22
N GLY A 109 -1.05 24.84 -16.63
CA GLY A 109 -2.20 25.25 -15.82
C GLY A 109 -2.79 24.09 -15.06
N ILE A 110 -3.42 24.38 -13.91
CA ILE A 110 -4.12 23.38 -13.10
C ILE A 110 -5.50 23.92 -12.75
N GLU A 111 -6.53 23.12 -13.00
CA GLU A 111 -7.91 23.40 -12.61
C GLU A 111 -8.53 22.20 -11.89
N ARG A 112 -9.64 22.46 -11.19
CA ARG A 112 -10.47 21.46 -10.55
C ARG A 112 -11.66 21.14 -11.46
N GLY A 113 -11.89 19.87 -11.75
CA GLY A 113 -13.01 19.40 -12.57
C GLY A 113 -13.72 18.19 -11.96
N ASN A 114 -14.89 17.83 -12.45
CA ASN A 114 -15.67 16.67 -12.01
C ASN A 114 -16.39 15.96 -13.18
N ASP A 115 -15.87 16.18 -14.38
CA ASP A 115 -16.43 15.74 -15.66
C ASP A 115 -16.13 14.26 -15.96
N ILE A 116 -15.08 13.68 -15.35
CA ILE A 116 -14.70 12.28 -15.55
C ILE A 116 -14.67 11.55 -14.19
N PRO A 117 -15.81 10.99 -13.74
CA PRO A 117 -15.96 10.43 -12.39
C PRO A 117 -14.99 9.29 -12.05
N TRP A 118 -14.49 8.57 -13.05
CA TRP A 118 -13.55 7.45 -12.88
C TRP A 118 -12.07 7.85 -12.98
N ALA A 119 -11.77 9.09 -13.37
CA ALA A 119 -10.40 9.59 -13.42
C ALA A 119 -10.04 10.26 -12.08
N THR A 120 -8.77 10.15 -11.68
CA THR A 120 -8.22 10.91 -10.54
C THR A 120 -7.76 12.29 -11.01
N ALA A 121 -7.13 12.35 -12.18
CA ALA A 121 -6.79 13.56 -12.90
C ALA A 121 -6.62 13.21 -14.39
N TYR A 122 -6.48 14.23 -15.24
CA TYR A 122 -5.99 14.03 -16.61
C TYR A 122 -5.16 15.24 -17.06
N ASN A 123 -4.25 14.99 -18.00
CA ASN A 123 -3.42 16.00 -18.64
C ASN A 123 -3.77 16.17 -20.13
N SER A 124 -4.02 17.42 -20.53
CA SER A 124 -4.10 17.83 -21.93
C SER A 124 -2.98 18.82 -22.28
N GLY A 125 -1.83 18.32 -22.74
CA GLY A 125 -0.73 19.13 -23.25
C GLY A 125 -0.14 20.12 -22.25
N GLY A 126 -0.10 19.76 -20.97
CA GLY A 126 0.36 20.60 -19.87
C GLY A 126 -0.75 21.23 -19.02
N TYR A 127 -2.02 21.11 -19.41
CA TYR A 127 -3.16 21.57 -18.62
C TYR A 127 -3.76 20.40 -17.85
N PHE A 128 -3.71 20.46 -16.53
CA PHE A 128 -4.12 19.36 -15.66
C PHE A 128 -5.49 19.66 -15.07
N THR A 129 -6.40 18.70 -15.14
CA THR A 129 -7.70 18.80 -14.47
C THR A 129 -7.75 17.77 -13.35
N MET A 130 -7.69 18.26 -12.10
CA MET A 130 -7.77 17.43 -10.90
C MET A 130 -9.24 17.06 -10.62
N GLN A 131 -9.54 15.76 -10.57
CA GLN A 131 -10.91 15.27 -10.43
C GLN A 131 -11.29 15.02 -8.97
N ASP A 132 -12.56 14.67 -8.72
CA ASP A 132 -13.05 14.35 -7.36
C ASP A 132 -12.27 13.21 -6.70
N GLY A 133 -11.74 12.27 -7.51
CA GLY A 133 -10.86 11.22 -7.03
C GLY A 133 -9.59 11.75 -6.38
N TRP A 134 -8.95 12.77 -6.97
CA TRP A 134 -7.73 13.39 -6.44
C TRP A 134 -7.95 13.97 -5.04
N ALA A 135 -9.05 14.71 -4.82
CA ALA A 135 -9.32 15.36 -3.54
C ALA A 135 -9.53 14.37 -2.37
N LYS A 136 -9.85 13.11 -2.68
CA LYS A 136 -10.05 12.01 -1.71
C LYS A 136 -8.77 11.23 -1.40
N LEU A 137 -7.71 11.40 -2.18
CA LEU A 137 -6.45 10.72 -1.94
C LEU A 137 -5.74 11.30 -0.72
N SER A 138 -4.91 10.47 -0.09
CA SER A 138 -3.90 10.95 0.87
C SER A 138 -2.98 11.98 0.23
N THR A 139 -2.37 12.85 1.04
CA THR A 139 -1.42 13.87 0.56
C THR A 139 -0.33 13.28 -0.34
N LEU A 140 0.21 12.10 0.00
CA LEU A 140 1.16 11.39 -0.86
C LEU A 140 0.54 10.91 -2.20
N GLY A 141 -0.68 10.39 -2.17
CA GLY A 141 -1.38 9.96 -3.38
C GLY A 141 -1.61 11.11 -4.36
N ARG A 142 -1.93 12.30 -3.83
CA ARG A 142 -2.10 13.52 -4.63
C ARG A 142 -0.79 14.01 -5.22
N VAL A 143 0.29 14.06 -4.43
CA VAL A 143 1.64 14.39 -4.93
C VAL A 143 2.07 13.43 -6.04
N GLY A 144 1.88 12.12 -5.85
CA GLY A 144 2.18 11.13 -6.88
C GLY A 144 1.34 11.31 -8.15
N THR A 145 0.06 11.63 -8.01
CA THR A 145 -0.81 11.96 -9.15
C THR A 145 -0.30 13.20 -9.90
N PHE A 146 0.14 14.24 -9.21
CA PHE A 146 0.66 15.44 -9.87
C PHE A 146 1.95 15.15 -10.67
N ILE A 147 2.87 14.36 -10.08
CA ILE A 147 4.08 13.87 -10.75
C ILE A 147 3.74 12.97 -11.94
N HIS A 148 2.75 12.10 -11.79
CA HIS A 148 2.25 11.23 -12.85
C HIS A 148 1.72 12.05 -14.04
N GLU A 149 0.81 13.00 -13.77
CA GLU A 149 0.22 13.82 -14.82
C GLU A 149 1.28 14.66 -15.54
N ALA A 150 2.25 15.21 -14.82
CA ALA A 150 3.35 15.97 -15.44
C ALA A 150 4.13 15.17 -16.49
N ARG A 151 4.30 13.87 -16.27
CA ARG A 151 5.00 13.01 -17.24
C ARG A 151 4.24 12.84 -18.56
N HIS A 152 2.91 12.99 -18.57
CA HIS A 152 2.14 12.98 -19.82
C HIS A 152 2.46 14.17 -20.74
N THR A 153 2.92 15.31 -20.22
CA THR A 153 3.32 16.49 -21.02
C THR A 153 4.48 16.16 -21.95
N GLU A 154 5.36 15.25 -21.55
CA GLU A 154 6.50 14.78 -22.36
C GLU A 154 6.11 13.75 -23.42
N GLY A 155 4.83 13.39 -23.54
CA GLY A 155 4.31 12.49 -24.57
C GLY A 155 4.23 11.01 -24.17
N TYR A 156 4.53 10.68 -22.91
CA TYR A 156 4.39 9.31 -22.40
C TYR A 156 2.91 8.96 -22.24
N ARG A 157 2.37 8.08 -23.06
CA ARG A 157 0.97 7.64 -22.97
C ARG A 157 0.84 6.27 -22.33
N HIS A 158 -0.30 6.05 -21.68
CA HIS A 158 -0.72 4.71 -21.22
C HIS A 158 -1.04 3.81 -22.40
N ILE A 159 -0.87 2.50 -22.18
CA ILE A 159 -1.30 1.42 -23.07
C ILE A 159 -2.23 0.46 -22.34
N SER A 160 -2.87 -0.44 -23.08
CA SER A 160 -3.73 -1.47 -22.49
C SER A 160 -2.96 -2.36 -21.52
N CYS A 161 -3.60 -2.67 -20.40
CA CYS A 161 -3.06 -3.57 -19.38
C CYS A 161 -3.21 -5.04 -19.81
N ARG A 162 -2.13 -5.82 -19.64
CA ARG A 162 -2.04 -7.26 -19.97
C ARG A 162 -2.12 -8.14 -18.73
N GLN A 163 -2.10 -7.53 -17.54
CA GLN A 163 -2.16 -8.21 -16.25
C GLN A 163 -2.85 -7.31 -15.20
N GLY A 164 -3.13 -7.88 -14.03
CA GLY A 164 -3.73 -7.15 -12.91
C GLY A 164 -5.23 -6.91 -13.10
N PRO A 165 -5.81 -5.92 -12.40
CA PRO A 165 -7.26 -5.72 -12.32
C PRO A 165 -7.86 -5.18 -13.63
N TYR A 166 -7.06 -4.47 -14.44
CA TYR A 166 -7.48 -3.92 -15.72
C TYR A 166 -7.17 -4.84 -16.92
N GLN A 167 -6.77 -6.09 -16.66
CA GLN A 167 -6.53 -7.05 -17.74
C GLN A 167 -7.82 -7.33 -18.53
N GLY A 168 -7.70 -7.29 -19.87
CA GLY A 168 -8.82 -7.54 -20.79
C GLY A 168 -9.80 -6.37 -20.93
N VAL A 169 -9.49 -5.23 -20.34
CA VAL A 169 -10.30 -4.00 -20.43
C VAL A 169 -9.80 -3.16 -21.61
N SER A 170 -10.70 -2.47 -22.31
CA SER A 170 -10.35 -1.57 -23.42
C SER A 170 -9.74 -0.23 -22.96
N LEU A 171 -9.45 -0.08 -21.68
CA LEU A 171 -8.85 1.12 -21.09
C LEU A 171 -7.33 1.04 -21.16
N ALA A 172 -6.70 2.11 -21.64
CA ALA A 172 -5.27 2.31 -21.51
C ALA A 172 -4.95 2.83 -20.11
N GLY A 173 -4.24 2.05 -19.30
CA GLY A 173 -3.96 2.40 -17.91
C GLY A 173 -2.60 1.94 -17.40
N CYS A 174 -1.79 1.30 -18.26
CA CYS A 174 -0.50 0.75 -17.89
C CYS A 174 0.65 1.38 -18.68
N ASP A 175 1.81 1.45 -18.05
CA ASP A 175 3.08 1.63 -18.75
C ASP A 175 3.51 0.30 -19.38
N SER A 176 4.26 0.38 -20.48
CA SER A 176 4.72 -0.82 -21.21
C SER A 176 5.66 -1.70 -20.38
N ASN A 177 6.58 -1.07 -19.67
CA ASN A 177 7.47 -1.64 -18.67
C ASN A 177 8.06 -0.50 -17.84
N TYR A 178 8.80 -0.81 -16.78
CA TYR A 178 9.38 0.22 -15.92
C TYR A 178 10.44 1.08 -16.63
N ASN A 179 11.31 0.46 -17.44
CA ASN A 179 12.40 1.14 -18.14
C ASN A 179 11.92 2.08 -19.24
N TYR A 180 10.65 2.00 -19.64
CA TYR A 180 10.01 2.99 -20.52
C TYR A 180 10.07 4.40 -19.90
N GLY A 181 10.09 4.52 -18.56
CA GLY A 181 10.08 5.81 -17.90
C GLY A 181 8.78 6.57 -18.13
N GLY A 182 7.66 5.86 -18.21
CA GLY A 182 6.32 6.44 -18.35
C GLY A 182 5.80 7.08 -17.07
N SER A 183 4.54 7.50 -17.08
CA SER A 183 3.94 8.26 -15.98
C SER A 183 3.89 7.50 -14.67
N HIS A 184 3.59 6.19 -14.71
CA HIS A 184 3.66 5.37 -13.51
C HIS A 184 5.11 5.13 -13.08
N ALA A 185 6.06 4.99 -14.03
CA ALA A 185 7.46 4.78 -13.69
C ALA A 185 8.06 5.94 -12.88
N VAL A 186 7.78 7.19 -13.28
CA VAL A 186 8.24 8.40 -12.56
C VAL A 186 7.54 8.53 -11.20
N GLU A 187 6.24 8.22 -11.12
CA GLU A 187 5.50 8.19 -9.86
C GLU A 187 6.12 7.18 -8.87
N MET A 188 6.40 5.95 -9.33
CA MET A 188 7.00 4.91 -8.49
C MET A 188 8.42 5.26 -8.08
N GLU A 189 9.20 5.89 -8.96
CA GLU A 189 10.52 6.39 -8.60
C GLU A 189 10.44 7.45 -7.49
N TYR A 190 9.51 8.40 -7.59
CA TYR A 190 9.32 9.39 -6.54
C TYR A 190 9.00 8.72 -5.19
N TYR A 191 8.07 7.77 -5.17
CA TYR A 191 7.76 7.02 -3.95
C TYR A 191 8.95 6.24 -3.38
N ALA A 192 9.74 5.59 -4.24
CA ALA A 192 10.96 4.91 -3.82
C ALA A 192 11.99 5.89 -3.25
N ARG A 193 12.16 7.07 -3.86
CA ARG A 193 13.04 8.13 -3.34
C ARG A 193 12.58 8.65 -2.00
N VAL A 194 11.29 8.92 -1.81
CA VAL A 194 10.73 9.34 -0.52
C VAL A 194 11.03 8.29 0.55
N SER A 195 10.80 7.01 0.26
CA SER A 195 11.04 5.93 1.22
C SER A 195 12.51 5.72 1.56
N VAL A 196 13.40 5.71 0.56
CA VAL A 196 14.79 5.25 0.72
C VAL A 196 15.79 6.40 0.86
N GLN A 197 15.61 7.45 0.06
CA GLN A 197 16.52 8.60 0.01
C GLN A 197 16.00 9.79 0.82
N GLY A 198 14.72 9.82 1.20
CA GLY A 198 14.10 10.97 1.86
C GLY A 198 14.78 11.33 3.18
N ILE A 199 15.22 12.58 3.34
CA ILE A 199 15.89 13.06 4.55
C ILE A 199 14.87 13.63 5.55
N ASN A 200 14.05 14.56 5.09
CA ASN A 200 13.14 15.35 5.92
C ASN A 200 11.68 14.87 5.85
N PHE A 201 11.41 13.65 5.40
CA PHE A 201 10.04 13.09 5.37
C PHE A 201 9.71 12.39 6.68
N HIS A 202 8.49 12.58 7.18
CA HIS A 202 7.98 11.86 8.35
C HIS A 202 8.02 10.32 8.13
N PRO A 203 8.34 9.50 9.15
CA PRO A 203 8.39 8.04 9.01
C PRO A 203 7.13 7.42 8.42
N VAL A 204 5.94 7.89 8.84
CA VAL A 204 4.66 7.43 8.26
C VAL A 204 4.56 7.74 6.77
N TYR A 205 5.02 8.91 6.33
CA TYR A 205 5.03 9.28 4.91
C TYR A 205 5.96 8.37 4.10
N LYS A 206 7.13 8.00 4.67
CA LYS A 206 8.05 7.02 4.07
C LYS A 206 7.43 5.63 3.96
N LYS A 207 6.71 5.17 4.98
CA LYS A 207 5.95 3.91 4.95
C LYS A 207 4.87 3.94 3.87
N MET A 208 4.07 5.00 3.83
CA MET A 208 3.04 5.16 2.79
C MET A 208 3.67 5.14 1.39
N ALA A 209 4.82 5.79 1.20
CA ALA A 209 5.54 5.79 -0.07
C ALA A 209 6.02 4.41 -0.46
N ARG A 210 6.60 3.65 0.48
CA ARG A 210 6.98 2.25 0.24
C ARG A 210 5.79 1.40 -0.19
N LEU A 211 4.70 1.47 0.56
CA LEU A 211 3.51 0.66 0.31
C LEU A 211 2.81 1.06 -0.99
N MET A 212 2.77 2.34 -1.34
CA MET A 212 2.28 2.83 -2.63
C MET A 212 3.16 2.36 -3.79
N ALA A 213 4.50 2.44 -3.64
CA ALA A 213 5.45 1.98 -4.64
C ALA A 213 5.26 0.48 -4.95
N ILE A 214 5.13 -0.34 -3.89
CA ILE A 214 4.85 -1.77 -4.03
C ILE A 214 3.47 -1.98 -4.67
N ALA A 215 2.44 -1.33 -4.14
CA ALA A 215 1.07 -1.55 -4.54
C ALA A 215 0.85 -1.30 -6.03
N ARG A 216 1.28 -0.13 -6.49
CA ARG A 216 1.08 0.27 -7.88
C ARG A 216 1.99 -0.49 -8.83
N SER A 217 3.25 -0.73 -8.47
CA SER A 217 4.19 -1.47 -9.34
C SER A 217 3.74 -2.87 -9.73
N ASN A 218 2.85 -3.48 -8.96
CA ASN A 218 2.32 -4.81 -9.25
C ASN A 218 1.26 -4.85 -10.36
N PHE A 219 0.62 -3.73 -10.70
CA PHE A 219 -0.50 -3.76 -11.64
C PHE A 219 -0.46 -2.70 -12.74
N VAL A 220 0.35 -1.65 -12.59
CA VAL A 220 0.40 -0.54 -13.58
C VAL A 220 1.46 -0.74 -14.67
N PHE A 221 2.18 -1.86 -14.65
CA PHE A 221 3.18 -2.22 -15.67
C PHE A 221 2.79 -3.55 -16.32
N ASN A 222 3.05 -3.68 -17.63
CA ASN A 222 2.83 -4.94 -18.35
C ASN A 222 3.94 -5.99 -18.16
N THR A 223 5.00 -5.63 -17.47
CA THR A 223 6.08 -6.53 -17.06
C THR A 223 6.32 -6.35 -15.57
N ALA A 224 6.45 -7.46 -14.84
CA ALA A 224 6.76 -7.41 -13.41
C ALA A 224 8.04 -6.60 -13.14
N VAL A 225 7.91 -5.53 -12.37
CA VAL A 225 9.03 -4.68 -11.96
C VAL A 225 9.67 -5.20 -10.68
N LEU A 226 8.83 -5.76 -9.81
CA LEU A 226 9.19 -6.29 -8.51
C LEU A 226 9.12 -7.81 -8.55
N GLN A 227 10.10 -8.48 -7.94
CA GLN A 227 10.08 -9.92 -7.78
C GLN A 227 9.55 -10.25 -6.38
N PRO A 228 8.38 -10.92 -6.28
CA PRO A 228 7.87 -11.36 -5.00
C PRO A 228 8.57 -12.65 -4.56
N ARG A 229 8.67 -12.81 -3.25
CA ARG A 229 8.89 -14.10 -2.58
C ARG A 229 7.93 -14.22 -1.41
N GLU A 230 7.52 -15.44 -1.10
CA GLU A 230 6.56 -15.70 -0.02
C GLU A 230 7.23 -15.61 1.36
N ALA A 231 6.53 -14.99 2.31
CA ALA A 231 6.78 -15.09 3.74
C ALA A 231 5.49 -15.48 4.46
N VAL A 232 5.63 -16.09 5.64
CA VAL A 232 4.49 -16.43 6.49
C VAL A 232 4.42 -15.41 7.61
N MET A 233 3.25 -14.83 7.84
CA MET A 233 3.00 -13.91 8.95
C MET A 233 1.95 -14.51 9.88
N ALA A 234 2.29 -14.59 11.16
CA ALA A 234 1.40 -15.07 12.21
C ALA A 234 1.19 -13.97 13.26
N LEU A 235 -0.07 -13.63 13.54
CA LEU A 235 -0.44 -12.65 14.56
C LEU A 235 -0.40 -13.32 15.93
N SER A 236 0.29 -12.73 16.90
CA SER A 236 0.35 -13.24 18.27
C SER A 236 -1.04 -13.35 18.89
N GLU A 237 -1.22 -14.25 19.86
CA GLU A 237 -2.50 -14.42 20.56
C GLU A 237 -2.98 -13.12 21.25
N ASN A 238 -2.05 -12.36 21.83
CA ASN A 238 -2.32 -11.04 22.43
C ASN A 238 -2.44 -9.90 21.41
N ARG A 239 -2.24 -10.17 20.12
CA ARG A 239 -2.43 -9.26 18.98
C ARG A 239 -1.55 -8.01 18.98
N THR A 240 -0.49 -7.97 19.78
CA THR A 240 0.44 -6.82 19.84
C THR A 240 1.58 -6.92 18.84
N GLN A 241 1.85 -8.13 18.32
CA GLN A 241 3.00 -8.41 17.47
C GLN A 241 2.64 -9.39 16.37
N ALA A 242 3.30 -9.25 15.22
CA ALA A 242 3.27 -10.25 14.15
C ALA A 242 4.65 -10.90 14.04
N HIS A 243 4.68 -12.23 14.08
CA HIS A 243 5.87 -13.03 13.82
C HIS A 243 5.91 -13.34 12.34
N VAL A 244 7.01 -13.00 11.68
CA VAL A 244 7.18 -13.24 10.25
C VAL A 244 8.30 -14.24 10.06
N TYR A 245 7.99 -15.34 9.37
CA TYR A 245 8.96 -16.31 8.90
C TYR A 245 9.32 -16.04 7.45
N ASP A 246 10.58 -15.76 7.23
CA ASP A 246 11.09 -15.39 5.93
C ASP A 246 12.53 -15.84 5.70
N GLN A 247 12.78 -16.51 4.57
CA GLN A 247 14.09 -17.05 4.19
C GLN A 247 14.76 -17.85 5.32
N GLY A 248 13.99 -18.62 6.09
CA GLY A 248 14.52 -19.44 7.18
C GLY A 248 14.66 -18.74 8.53
N GLN A 249 14.31 -17.46 8.64
CA GLN A 249 14.47 -16.67 9.86
C GLN A 249 13.12 -16.13 10.33
N TRP A 250 12.95 -16.08 11.66
CA TRP A 250 11.85 -15.40 12.31
C TRP A 250 12.26 -14.00 12.74
N PHE A 251 11.36 -13.03 12.53
CA PHE A 251 11.48 -11.67 13.09
C PHE A 251 10.10 -11.14 13.47
N ILE A 252 10.08 -10.02 14.19
CA ILE A 252 8.85 -9.43 14.75
C ILE A 252 8.50 -8.13 14.03
N ARG A 253 7.20 -7.85 13.93
CA ARG A 253 6.63 -6.58 13.47
C ARG A 253 5.65 -6.00 14.46
N GLU A 254 5.69 -4.67 14.60
CA GLU A 254 4.62 -3.89 15.22
C GLU A 254 3.31 -4.11 14.47
N VAL A 255 2.24 -4.32 15.22
CA VAL A 255 0.89 -4.45 14.69
C VAL A 255 0.07 -3.24 15.16
N PRO A 256 -0.73 -2.60 14.30
CA PRO A 256 -1.64 -1.55 14.72
C PRO A 256 -2.54 -2.01 15.87
N ALA A 257 -2.72 -1.17 16.89
CA ALA A 257 -3.53 -1.47 18.08
C ALA A 257 -5.05 -1.39 17.78
N VAL A 258 -5.52 -2.27 16.89
CA VAL A 258 -6.90 -2.35 16.41
C VAL A 258 -7.40 -3.80 16.42
N GLU A 259 -8.65 -3.99 16.82
CA GLU A 259 -9.32 -5.29 16.74
C GLU A 259 -9.67 -5.64 15.29
N GLY A 260 -9.60 -6.92 14.92
CA GLY A 260 -9.82 -7.39 13.55
C GLY A 260 -9.17 -8.72 13.20
N ARG A 261 -9.31 -9.16 11.95
CA ARG A 261 -8.69 -10.38 11.41
C ARG A 261 -7.43 -10.03 10.65
N LEU A 262 -6.38 -10.82 10.82
CA LEU A 262 -5.20 -10.75 9.96
C LEU A 262 -5.60 -11.21 8.55
N LYS A 263 -5.38 -10.37 7.55
CA LYS A 263 -5.67 -10.68 6.16
C LYS A 263 -4.46 -10.35 5.29
N ARG A 264 -4.23 -11.17 4.26
CA ARG A 264 -3.23 -10.88 3.25
C ARG A 264 -3.72 -9.72 2.38
N THR A 265 -2.76 -8.99 1.83
CA THR A 265 -2.97 -8.17 0.65
C THR A 265 -1.91 -8.55 -0.38
N SER A 266 -2.04 -8.08 -1.60
CA SER A 266 -0.99 -8.27 -2.60
C SER A 266 0.29 -7.53 -2.29
N PHE A 267 0.26 -6.68 -1.26
CA PHE A 267 1.31 -5.73 -0.96
C PHE A 267 1.85 -5.94 0.47
N GLY A 268 1.36 -6.96 1.19
CA GLY A 268 1.72 -7.27 2.56
C GLY A 268 0.55 -7.90 3.32
N ALA A 269 0.25 -7.34 4.50
CA ALA A 269 -0.87 -7.76 5.34
C ALA A 269 -1.56 -6.57 5.99
N VAL A 270 -2.80 -6.80 6.42
CA VAL A 270 -3.62 -5.85 7.15
C VAL A 270 -4.30 -6.50 8.35
N ILE A 271 -4.65 -5.67 9.33
CA ILE A 271 -5.70 -6.00 10.29
C ILE A 271 -7.02 -5.44 9.74
N PHE A 272 -7.96 -6.33 9.44
CA PHE A 272 -9.26 -6.00 8.85
C PHE A 272 -10.39 -6.16 9.89
N ASN A 273 -11.13 -5.10 10.16
CA ASN A 273 -12.15 -5.08 11.23
C ASN A 273 -13.61 -5.10 10.73
N GLY A 274 -13.84 -5.27 9.42
CA GLY A 274 -15.17 -5.20 8.81
C GLY A 274 -15.57 -3.80 8.32
N LEU A 275 -14.91 -2.75 8.80
CA LEU A 275 -15.14 -1.35 8.42
C LEU A 275 -13.94 -0.75 7.69
N ALA A 276 -12.74 -1.01 8.18
CA ALA A 276 -11.48 -0.52 7.68
C ALA A 276 -10.42 -1.62 7.72
N ALA A 277 -9.32 -1.38 7.01
CA ALA A 277 -8.12 -2.21 7.06
C ALA A 277 -6.93 -1.33 7.46
N PHE A 278 -6.02 -1.87 8.25
CA PHE A 278 -4.84 -1.15 8.74
C PHE A 278 -3.60 -1.96 8.40
N ALA A 279 -2.69 -1.39 7.59
CA ALA A 279 -1.58 -2.20 7.11
C ALA A 279 -0.47 -2.38 8.15
N ILE A 280 0.04 -3.60 8.16
CA ILE A 280 1.22 -4.01 8.91
C ILE A 280 2.44 -3.73 8.02
N GLU A 281 3.39 -2.97 8.56
CA GLU A 281 4.64 -2.69 7.85
C GLU A 281 5.56 -3.92 7.91
N LEU A 282 6.02 -4.39 6.75
CA LEU A 282 6.83 -5.59 6.67
C LEU A 282 8.33 -5.31 6.60
N TYR A 283 8.74 -4.14 6.12
CA TYR A 283 10.13 -3.86 5.75
C TYR A 283 10.92 -3.18 6.87
N GLN A 284 10.23 -2.62 7.86
CA GLN A 284 10.85 -1.93 9.00
C GLN A 284 10.27 -2.49 10.31
N ASN A 285 11.02 -2.36 11.40
CA ASN A 285 10.70 -3.00 12.68
C ASN A 285 9.93 -2.10 13.67
N SER A 286 10.01 -0.77 13.51
CA SER A 286 9.50 0.19 14.50
C SER A 286 9.13 1.54 13.91
N GLY A 287 8.37 2.33 14.68
CA GLY A 287 7.97 3.68 14.31
C GLY A 287 6.65 3.73 13.52
N PHE A 288 5.85 2.65 13.59
CA PHE A 288 4.55 2.56 12.96
C PHE A 288 3.43 2.06 13.90
N PRO A 289 3.41 2.41 15.22
CA PRO A 289 2.35 1.95 16.11
C PRO A 289 0.99 2.58 15.78
N ASP A 290 1.01 3.76 15.14
CA ASP A 290 -0.20 4.44 14.72
C ASP A 290 -0.95 3.62 13.66
N ALA A 291 -2.25 3.48 13.87
CA ALA A 291 -3.14 2.85 12.91
C ALA A 291 -3.21 3.69 11.62
N ILE A 292 -2.52 3.20 10.59
CA ILE A 292 -2.58 3.78 9.25
C ILE A 292 -3.57 2.94 8.44
N GLU A 293 -4.70 3.57 8.10
CA GLU A 293 -5.67 2.96 7.20
C GLU A 293 -4.99 2.61 5.87
N ASP A 294 -5.25 1.40 5.41
CA ASP A 294 -4.75 0.89 4.14
C ASP A 294 -5.58 1.47 2.99
N THR A 295 -5.12 2.63 2.53
CA THR A 295 -5.67 3.34 1.36
C THR A 295 -4.93 3.00 0.06
N TYR A 296 -3.98 2.08 0.09
CA TYR A 296 -3.10 1.73 -1.03
C TYR A 296 -3.37 0.34 -1.60
N SER A 297 -3.81 -0.62 -0.78
CA SER A 297 -4.28 -1.91 -1.25
C SER A 297 -5.70 -1.85 -1.79
N TYR A 298 -6.23 -3.00 -2.22
CA TYR A 298 -7.62 -3.10 -2.65
C TYR A 298 -8.61 -2.94 -1.50
N TYR A 299 -8.17 -3.00 -0.23
CA TYR A 299 -9.04 -2.72 0.92
C TYR A 299 -9.56 -1.27 0.93
N LYS A 300 -8.95 -0.34 0.20
CA LYS A 300 -9.49 1.02 -0.01
C LYS A 300 -10.90 1.01 -0.61
N LEU A 301 -11.28 -0.04 -1.34
CA LEU A 301 -12.59 -0.21 -1.96
C LEU A 301 -13.72 -0.41 -0.93
N MET A 302 -13.38 -0.58 0.35
CA MET A 302 -14.35 -0.68 1.45
C MET A 302 -14.92 0.66 1.89
N GLY A 303 -14.21 1.77 1.68
CA GLY A 303 -14.73 3.11 2.01
C GLY A 303 -16.04 3.44 1.29
N GLU A 304 -16.35 2.71 0.22
CA GLU A 304 -17.58 2.81 -0.56
C GLU A 304 -18.67 1.83 -0.12
N THR A 305 -18.45 1.02 0.92
CA THR A 305 -19.34 -0.08 1.29
C THR A 305 -19.47 -0.24 2.80
N GLN A 306 -20.71 -0.24 3.29
CA GLN A 306 -21.01 -0.61 4.66
C GLN A 306 -21.34 -2.11 4.78
N ASN A 307 -21.18 -2.68 5.97
CA ASN A 307 -21.64 -4.03 6.32
C ASN A 307 -20.93 -5.18 5.59
N ILE A 308 -19.60 -5.11 5.46
CA ILE A 308 -18.78 -6.19 4.91
C ILE A 308 -18.54 -7.25 5.98
N LYS A 309 -18.97 -8.48 5.70
CA LYS A 309 -18.67 -9.65 6.52
C LYS A 309 -17.26 -10.16 6.26
N ASP A 310 -16.90 -10.30 4.99
CA ASP A 310 -15.57 -10.74 4.58
C ASP A 310 -15.16 -10.15 3.22
N PHE A 311 -13.86 -10.10 2.99
CA PHE A 311 -13.25 -9.49 1.81
C PHE A 311 -12.01 -10.29 1.43
N GLU A 312 -11.79 -10.54 0.15
CA GLU A 312 -10.60 -11.23 -0.34
C GLU A 312 -10.20 -10.73 -1.73
N GLU A 313 -8.89 -10.68 -1.95
CA GLU A 313 -8.30 -10.47 -3.27
C GLU A 313 -7.56 -11.74 -3.70
N PHE A 314 -7.67 -12.09 -4.99
CA PHE A 314 -7.04 -13.30 -5.52
C PHE A 314 -6.77 -13.15 -7.03
N ASP A 315 -5.87 -13.98 -7.55
CA ASP A 315 -5.57 -14.03 -8.98
C ASP A 315 -6.22 -15.25 -9.66
N SER A 316 -6.77 -15.05 -10.85
CA SER A 316 -7.11 -16.11 -11.81
C SER A 316 -6.24 -15.91 -13.05
N GLY A 317 -5.21 -16.76 -13.20
CA GLY A 317 -4.16 -16.55 -14.20
C GLY A 317 -3.42 -15.22 -13.96
N VAL A 318 -3.51 -14.30 -14.92
CA VAL A 318 -2.89 -12.96 -14.84
C VAL A 318 -3.86 -11.86 -14.40
N LYS A 319 -5.14 -12.19 -14.19
CA LYS A 319 -6.17 -11.22 -13.83
C LYS A 319 -6.38 -11.20 -12.32
N ARG A 320 -6.46 -9.99 -11.77
CA ARG A 320 -6.75 -9.74 -10.37
C ARG A 320 -8.26 -9.58 -10.16
N HIS A 321 -8.78 -10.29 -9.16
CA HIS A 321 -10.15 -10.20 -8.69
C HIS A 321 -10.20 -9.73 -7.24
N VAL A 322 -11.28 -9.02 -6.89
CA VAL A 322 -11.57 -8.57 -5.54
C VAL A 322 -13.04 -8.87 -5.25
N VAL A 323 -13.29 -9.60 -4.18
CA VAL A 323 -14.61 -10.10 -3.81
C VAL A 323 -14.94 -9.73 -2.38
N LYS A 324 -16.19 -9.33 -2.15
CA LYS A 324 -16.76 -9.13 -0.82
C LYS A 324 -17.95 -10.05 -0.57
N ILE A 325 -18.15 -10.38 0.70
CA ILE A 325 -19.39 -10.93 1.24
C ILE A 325 -20.00 -9.89 2.18
N GLY A 326 -21.24 -9.48 1.94
CA GLY A 326 -21.99 -8.62 2.85
C GLY A 326 -22.56 -9.37 4.05
N ASN A 327 -22.96 -8.65 5.10
CA ASN A 327 -23.66 -9.22 6.26
C ASN A 327 -25.00 -9.88 5.90
N ASN A 328 -25.60 -9.47 4.77
CA ASN A 328 -26.78 -10.09 4.16
C ASN A 328 -26.48 -11.40 3.41
N ASN A 329 -25.24 -11.91 3.51
CA ASN A 329 -24.79 -13.15 2.88
C ASN A 329 -24.90 -13.13 1.34
N LYS A 330 -24.62 -11.96 0.74
CA LYS A 330 -24.49 -11.81 -0.71
C LYS A 330 -23.04 -11.59 -1.10
N LEU A 331 -22.67 -12.15 -2.24
CA LEU A 331 -21.36 -12.00 -2.86
C LEU A 331 -21.38 -10.91 -3.92
N ALA A 332 -20.35 -10.08 -3.99
CA ALA A 332 -20.12 -9.17 -5.11
C ALA A 332 -18.64 -9.13 -5.46
N GLU A 333 -18.34 -9.04 -6.76
CA GLU A 333 -17.00 -8.82 -7.30
C GLU A 333 -16.86 -7.36 -7.74
N PHE A 334 -15.70 -6.76 -7.55
CA PHE A 334 -15.46 -5.37 -7.95
C PHE A 334 -15.21 -5.27 -9.46
N ASP A 335 -15.95 -4.39 -10.13
CA ASP A 335 -15.75 -4.04 -11.54
C ASP A 335 -14.81 -2.83 -11.61
N PHE A 336 -13.51 -3.11 -11.79
CA PHE A 336 -12.48 -2.08 -11.92
C PHE A 336 -12.72 -1.09 -13.06
N PRO A 337 -13.09 -1.51 -14.28
CA PRO A 337 -13.51 -0.60 -15.34
C PRO A 337 -14.58 0.41 -14.94
N GLN A 338 -15.61 -0.05 -14.22
CA GLN A 338 -16.73 0.79 -13.79
C GLN A 338 -16.46 1.51 -12.47
N GLY A 339 -15.36 1.21 -11.79
CA GLY A 339 -15.04 1.77 -10.48
C GLY A 339 -16.15 1.52 -9.45
N SER A 340 -16.83 0.37 -9.52
CA SER A 340 -17.95 0.08 -8.63
C SER A 340 -18.10 -1.42 -8.37
N TRP A 341 -18.83 -1.76 -7.31
CA TRP A 341 -19.18 -3.15 -7.03
C TRP A 341 -20.19 -3.65 -8.06
N GLY A 342 -19.91 -4.84 -8.61
CA GLY A 342 -20.84 -5.55 -9.49
C GLY A 342 -22.12 -5.99 -8.77
N SER A 343 -23.00 -6.63 -9.53
CA SER A 343 -24.29 -7.11 -9.00
C SER A 343 -24.13 -8.08 -7.84
N GLU A 344 -24.86 -7.85 -6.76
CA GLU A 344 -24.86 -8.75 -5.61
C GLU A 344 -25.59 -10.07 -5.95
N LYS A 345 -24.92 -11.19 -5.67
CA LYS A 345 -25.45 -12.54 -5.84
C LYS A 345 -25.82 -13.14 -4.49
N SER A 346 -27.09 -13.50 -4.32
CA SER A 346 -27.55 -14.26 -3.15
C SER A 346 -26.93 -15.66 -3.14
N LEU A 347 -26.43 -16.07 -1.98
CA LEU A 347 -25.83 -17.38 -1.78
C LEU A 347 -26.86 -18.35 -1.17
N PRO A 348 -26.91 -19.63 -1.62
CA PRO A 348 -27.88 -20.60 -1.11
C PRO A 348 -27.50 -21.20 0.26
N PHE A 349 -26.43 -20.70 0.89
CA PHE A 349 -25.92 -21.13 2.18
C PHE A 349 -25.25 -19.96 2.90
N SER A 350 -25.21 -19.98 4.22
CA SER A 350 -24.50 -18.99 5.03
C SER A 350 -22.98 -19.19 4.94
N VAL A 351 -22.23 -18.15 4.56
CA VAL A 351 -20.76 -18.16 4.50
C VAL A 351 -20.19 -17.89 5.89
N ALA A 352 -19.30 -18.75 6.38
CA ALA A 352 -18.50 -18.48 7.57
C ALA A 352 -17.32 -17.54 7.27
N LYS A 353 -16.56 -17.83 6.21
CA LYS A 353 -15.39 -17.06 5.79
C LYS A 353 -15.05 -17.26 4.32
N LEU A 354 -14.30 -16.30 3.77
CA LEU A 354 -13.52 -16.46 2.55
C LEU A 354 -12.12 -17.00 2.89
N SER A 355 -11.54 -17.78 1.97
CA SER A 355 -10.17 -18.26 2.08
C SER A 355 -9.53 -18.37 0.69
N THR A 356 -8.22 -18.20 0.60
CA THR A 356 -7.44 -18.44 -0.63
C THR A 356 -6.79 -19.83 -0.66
N ALA A 357 -6.90 -20.59 0.43
CA ALA A 357 -6.41 -21.96 0.54
C ALA A 357 -7.39 -22.83 1.36
N VAL A 358 -7.36 -24.15 1.12
CA VAL A 358 -8.18 -25.12 1.85
C VAL A 358 -7.37 -26.39 2.13
N PRO A 359 -7.68 -27.14 3.20
CA PRO A 359 -6.94 -28.37 3.54
C PRO A 359 -6.89 -29.35 2.37
N GLY A 360 -5.73 -29.99 2.17
CA GLY A 360 -5.50 -30.97 1.09
C GLY A 360 -5.42 -30.38 -0.33
N ASN A 361 -5.68 -29.09 -0.54
CA ASN A 361 -5.56 -28.44 -1.85
C ASN A 361 -4.55 -27.29 -1.78
N VAL A 362 -3.49 -27.40 -2.56
CA VAL A 362 -2.41 -26.38 -2.67
C VAL A 362 -2.59 -25.46 -3.87
N LYS A 363 -3.68 -25.59 -4.63
CA LYS A 363 -3.96 -24.69 -5.75
C LYS A 363 -4.57 -23.40 -5.21
N ALA A 364 -4.00 -22.28 -5.66
CA ALA A 364 -4.57 -20.96 -5.42
C ALA A 364 -5.97 -20.83 -6.04
N GLY A 365 -6.84 -20.09 -5.37
CA GLY A 365 -8.19 -19.78 -5.80
C GLY A 365 -8.93 -18.97 -4.75
N LEU A 366 -10.23 -18.77 -4.94
CA LEU A 366 -11.11 -18.21 -3.91
C LEU A 366 -12.10 -19.28 -3.45
N PHE A 367 -12.09 -19.57 -2.17
CA PHE A 367 -12.97 -20.54 -1.54
C PHE A 367 -13.93 -19.87 -0.56
N LEU A 368 -15.20 -20.25 -0.65
CA LEU A 368 -16.23 -19.91 0.31
C LEU A 368 -16.43 -21.11 1.24
N VAL A 369 -16.22 -20.90 2.54
CA VAL A 369 -16.49 -21.90 3.57
C VAL A 369 -17.86 -21.60 4.17
N SER A 370 -18.81 -22.52 4.06
CA SER A 370 -20.12 -22.37 4.68
C SER A 370 -20.06 -22.55 6.21
N THR A 371 -21.09 -22.11 6.94
CA THR A 371 -21.21 -22.34 8.39
C THR A 371 -21.33 -23.82 8.77
N GLU A 372 -21.65 -24.69 7.81
CA GLU A 372 -21.67 -26.16 7.98
C GLU A 372 -20.33 -26.81 7.61
N GLY A 373 -19.31 -26.02 7.25
CA GLY A 373 -17.99 -26.52 6.85
C GLY A 373 -17.88 -27.01 5.40
N LYS A 374 -18.96 -26.99 4.61
CA LYS A 374 -18.88 -27.27 3.16
C LYS A 374 -18.06 -26.19 2.45
N ILE A 375 -17.24 -26.61 1.48
CA ILE A 375 -16.31 -25.76 0.74
C ILE A 375 -16.78 -25.59 -0.71
N PHE A 376 -16.76 -24.36 -1.21
CA PHE A 376 -17.09 -24.03 -2.60
C PHE A 376 -15.99 -23.18 -3.22
N ASN A 377 -15.51 -23.54 -4.40
CA ASN A 377 -14.59 -22.72 -5.20
C ASN A 377 -15.39 -21.71 -6.04
N TYR A 378 -15.01 -20.45 -6.02
CA TYR A 378 -15.56 -19.41 -6.87
C TYR A 378 -14.78 -19.31 -8.18
N VAL A 379 -15.47 -19.49 -9.30
CA VAL A 379 -14.89 -19.39 -10.64
C VAL A 379 -15.30 -18.04 -11.23
N PRO A 380 -14.42 -17.02 -11.25
CA PRO A 380 -14.80 -15.65 -11.57
C PRO A 380 -15.32 -15.49 -13.00
N GLU A 381 -14.78 -16.24 -13.98
CA GLU A 381 -15.16 -16.11 -15.40
C GLU A 381 -16.62 -16.49 -15.66
N SER A 382 -17.15 -17.43 -14.87
CA SER A 382 -18.54 -17.88 -14.96
C SER A 382 -19.40 -17.41 -13.78
N GLN A 383 -18.77 -16.78 -12.79
CA GLN A 383 -19.33 -16.44 -11.47
C GLN A 383 -20.03 -17.63 -10.77
N GLN A 384 -19.58 -18.85 -11.06
CA GLN A 384 -20.15 -20.08 -10.51
C GLN A 384 -19.47 -20.49 -9.20
N LEU A 385 -20.22 -21.22 -8.38
CA LEU A 385 -19.72 -21.86 -7.16
C LEU A 385 -19.68 -23.36 -7.39
N VAL A 386 -18.47 -23.92 -7.34
CA VAL A 386 -18.24 -25.35 -7.56
C VAL A 386 -17.91 -26.01 -6.24
N SER A 387 -18.75 -26.94 -5.79
CA SER A 387 -18.51 -27.70 -4.57
C SER A 387 -17.17 -28.42 -4.64
N GLN A 388 -16.39 -28.33 -3.57
CA GLN A 388 -15.11 -29.01 -3.44
C GLN A 388 -15.26 -30.24 -2.54
N PRO A 389 -14.47 -31.30 -2.77
CA PRO A 389 -14.42 -32.44 -1.88
C PRO A 389 -13.86 -32.04 -0.50
N GLY A 390 -14.29 -32.75 0.54
CA GLY A 390 -13.88 -32.51 1.92
C GLY A 390 -14.78 -31.54 2.69
N GLN A 391 -14.43 -31.32 3.95
CA GLN A 391 -15.09 -30.36 4.84
C GLN A 391 -14.04 -29.56 5.61
N TRP A 392 -14.38 -28.31 5.91
CA TRP A 392 -13.61 -27.47 6.80
C TRP A 392 -13.84 -27.92 8.24
N ASP A 393 -12.79 -28.46 8.86
CA ASP A 393 -12.76 -28.65 10.30
C ASP A 393 -12.56 -27.29 10.98
N PHE A 394 -13.56 -26.83 11.73
CA PHE A 394 -13.51 -25.55 12.47
C PHE A 394 -12.55 -25.56 13.67
N SER A 395 -11.90 -26.68 13.96
CA SER A 395 -10.68 -26.68 14.78
C SER A 395 -9.50 -26.00 14.09
N ASN A 396 -9.56 -25.84 12.76
CA ASN A 396 -8.65 -25.05 11.94
C ASN A 396 -9.20 -23.62 11.82
N GLN A 397 -8.49 -22.66 12.39
CA GLN A 397 -8.82 -21.23 12.28
C GLN A 397 -8.50 -20.71 10.89
N GLU A 398 -7.27 -20.95 10.45
CA GLU A 398 -6.73 -20.46 9.18
C GLU A 398 -5.95 -21.56 8.46
N VAL A 399 -6.03 -21.55 7.12
CA VAL A 399 -5.27 -22.44 6.25
C VAL A 399 -4.64 -21.57 5.17
N VAL A 400 -3.34 -21.72 4.98
CA VAL A 400 -2.57 -20.99 3.97
C VAL A 400 -1.70 -21.97 3.20
N THR A 401 -1.42 -21.68 1.93
CA THR A 401 -0.46 -22.45 1.13
C THR A 401 0.86 -21.70 1.10
N PHE A 402 1.95 -22.36 1.53
CA PHE A 402 3.31 -21.84 1.52
C PHE A 402 4.23 -22.91 0.94
N LYS A 403 5.02 -22.59 -0.10
CA LYS A 403 5.96 -23.53 -0.74
C LYS A 403 5.34 -24.90 -1.07
N ASN A 404 4.15 -24.91 -1.69
CA ASN A 404 3.37 -26.11 -2.03
C ASN A 404 2.98 -27.00 -0.83
N GLN A 405 2.89 -26.44 0.37
CA GLN A 405 2.38 -27.11 1.55
C GLN A 405 1.30 -26.27 2.20
N ASN A 406 0.32 -26.95 2.82
CA ASN A 406 -0.66 -26.25 3.63
C ASN A 406 -0.14 -26.10 5.05
N LEU A 407 -0.13 -24.86 5.52
CA LEU A 407 0.06 -24.52 6.92
C LEU A 407 -1.31 -24.22 7.53
N ILE A 408 -1.56 -24.79 8.71
CA ILE A 408 -2.86 -24.77 9.37
C ILE A 408 -2.68 -24.21 10.78
N LEU A 409 -3.28 -23.05 11.05
CA LEU A 409 -3.42 -22.54 12.41
C LEU A 409 -4.66 -23.18 13.05
N ARG A 410 -4.50 -23.81 14.21
CA ARG A 410 -5.60 -24.45 14.94
C ARG A 410 -6.02 -23.65 16.17
N ASN A 411 -7.14 -24.06 16.77
CA ASN A 411 -7.71 -23.43 17.97
C ASN A 411 -6.83 -23.50 19.22
N ASP A 412 -5.80 -24.33 19.21
CA ASP A 412 -4.77 -24.37 20.25
C ASP A 412 -3.69 -23.29 20.07
N GLY A 413 -3.82 -22.42 19.06
CA GLY A 413 -2.90 -21.33 18.74
C GLY A 413 -1.63 -21.79 18.02
N LYS A 414 -1.49 -23.07 17.67
CA LYS A 414 -0.29 -23.62 17.04
C LYS A 414 -0.46 -23.78 15.53
N ILE A 415 0.66 -23.66 14.82
CA ILE A 415 0.72 -23.84 13.36
C ILE A 415 1.22 -25.25 13.05
N TYR A 416 0.54 -25.93 12.14
CA TYR A 416 0.87 -27.28 11.69
C TYR A 416 1.11 -27.29 10.19
N VAL A 417 2.05 -28.09 9.72
CA VAL A 417 2.20 -28.43 8.31
C VAL A 417 1.40 -29.69 8.02
N GLN A 418 0.62 -29.65 6.95
CA GLN A 418 -0.15 -30.80 6.47
C GLN A 418 0.71 -31.67 5.55
N SER A 419 0.85 -32.95 5.90
CA SER A 419 1.51 -33.98 5.09
C SER A 419 0.53 -35.15 4.92
N GLY A 420 -0.16 -35.18 3.77
CA GLY A 420 -1.29 -36.07 3.55
C GLY A 420 -2.42 -35.79 4.54
N GLU A 421 -2.85 -36.82 5.27
CA GLU A 421 -3.85 -36.71 6.35
C GLU A 421 -3.23 -36.35 7.71
N SER A 422 -1.90 -36.28 7.83
CA SER A 422 -1.23 -36.01 9.10
C SER A 422 -0.88 -34.53 9.26
N LEU A 423 -0.96 -34.06 10.51
CA LEU A 423 -0.54 -32.72 10.92
C LEU A 423 0.69 -32.83 11.80
N GLN A 424 1.75 -32.11 11.44
CA GLN A 424 2.97 -32.03 12.22
C GLN A 424 3.20 -30.57 12.63
N PRO A 425 3.64 -30.28 13.86
CA PRO A 425 3.97 -28.91 14.26
C PRO A 425 4.92 -28.26 13.26
N TRP A 426 4.56 -27.08 12.75
CA TRP A 426 5.36 -26.36 11.77
C TRP A 426 6.40 -25.48 12.47
N LEU A 427 7.63 -26.01 12.55
CA LEU A 427 8.72 -25.43 13.34
C LEU A 427 8.36 -25.43 14.85
N GLN A 428 9.35 -25.59 15.73
CA GLN A 428 9.10 -25.50 17.17
C GLN A 428 8.94 -24.02 17.57
N THR A 429 7.79 -23.42 17.29
CA THR A 429 7.46 -22.10 17.83
C THR A 429 6.85 -22.29 19.21
N GLU A 430 7.45 -21.73 20.26
CA GLU A 430 6.87 -21.73 21.61
C GLU A 430 5.66 -20.78 21.74
N ASN A 431 5.43 -19.94 20.73
CA ASN A 431 4.38 -18.93 20.72
C ASN A 431 3.01 -19.49 20.31
N LEU A 432 1.97 -18.78 20.75
CA LEU A 432 0.58 -18.99 20.35
C LEU A 432 0.11 -17.85 19.45
N TYR A 433 -0.71 -18.18 18.46
CA TYR A 433 -1.14 -17.29 17.40
C TYR A 433 -2.67 -17.24 17.25
N SER A 434 -3.18 -16.10 16.78
CA SER A 434 -4.60 -15.83 16.54
C SER A 434 -4.94 -15.57 15.07
N GLY A 435 -3.93 -15.52 14.19
CA GLY A 435 -4.12 -15.34 12.75
C GLY A 435 -2.89 -15.79 11.97
N LEU A 436 -3.10 -16.21 10.72
CA LEU A 436 -2.05 -16.74 9.85
C LEU A 436 -2.32 -16.34 8.40
N VAL A 437 -1.33 -15.77 7.73
CA VAL A 437 -1.38 -15.41 6.31
C VAL A 437 -0.05 -15.69 5.62
N VAL A 438 -0.08 -15.91 4.31
CA VAL A 438 1.11 -15.85 3.44
C VAL A 438 1.09 -14.52 2.71
N VAL A 439 2.20 -13.80 2.79
CA VAL A 439 2.35 -12.46 2.22
C VAL A 439 3.47 -12.42 1.20
N PRO A 440 3.34 -11.61 0.14
CA PRO A 440 4.45 -11.33 -0.75
C PRO A 440 5.42 -10.35 -0.09
N VAL A 441 6.71 -10.63 -0.20
CA VAL A 441 7.81 -9.72 0.11
C VAL A 441 8.50 -9.38 -1.19
N TYR A 442 8.61 -8.09 -1.50
CA TYR A 442 9.16 -7.63 -2.77
C TYR A 442 10.62 -7.22 -2.62
N ASP A 443 11.41 -7.52 -3.64
CA ASP A 443 12.84 -7.24 -3.74
C ASP A 443 13.21 -5.75 -3.82
N ALA A 444 12.23 -4.86 -4.01
CA ALA A 444 12.48 -3.42 -4.02
C ALA A 444 12.93 -2.85 -2.68
N PHE A 445 12.53 -3.43 -1.56
CA PHE A 445 12.81 -2.86 -0.24
C PHE A 445 13.43 -3.92 0.66
N GLU A 446 14.52 -3.54 1.33
CA GLU A 446 15.16 -4.43 2.29
C GLU A 446 14.28 -4.61 3.53
N VAL A 447 14.21 -5.86 3.99
CA VAL A 447 13.50 -6.24 5.21
C VAL A 447 14.48 -6.19 6.37
N VAL A 448 14.28 -5.25 7.30
CA VAL A 448 15.06 -5.17 8.53
C VAL A 448 14.65 -6.32 9.45
N LYS A 449 15.53 -7.30 9.67
CA LYS A 449 15.22 -8.50 10.47
C LYS A 449 15.66 -8.40 11.94
N GLU A 450 16.44 -7.38 12.28
CA GLU A 450 16.97 -7.12 13.64
C GLU A 450 16.01 -6.31 14.50
#